data_AF-A0A937TZK6-F1
#
_entry.id   AF-A0A937TZK6-F1
#
_cell.length_a   1.000
_cell.length_b   1.000
_cell.length_c   1.000
_cell.angle_alpha   90.00
_cell.angle_beta   90.00
_cell.angle_gamma   90.00
#
_symmetry.space_group_name_H-M   'P 1'
#
loop_
_entity.id
_entity.type
_entity.pdbx_description
1 polymer ?
#
loop_
_entity_poly.entity_id
_entity_poly.type
_entity_poly.pdbx_seq_one_letter_code
_entity_poly.pdbx_strand_id
1 'polypeptide(L)'
;MNESLVQWTLLNNLAFLGRCLNFRIASKIGQEITTDFGRIDFVVEDFDRNQLIVELETILDTKPKLDYCFSQVTSYKNVTFSESTDYCILYATETPYRNRQKVRDFGAENDVLTRMYSLDEVKGLYAQTVERLSLSFGLVLPEPKNYTVCFLRWLNKILKPFSDFSRDVLTKQELAKYFTSYRTTNFKCYLRLALDFEMLESQGELYRITRNGQEYVNSLSPYVFGCAPRRLPSIDLTNEQKRLLLKILTNGNWSVHKTNIYWFLRFIEVTKGEWIPNMKDFAQERLDLVNGLFGVSYKKRTMFELLNFTYNFCSELELVERVKTGSRYDRIYLTPLGVEVNNIFSLDLLAKRGRLNLNFRYLE
;
A
#
# COMPACT_ATOMS: atom_id res chain seq x y z
N MET A 1 21.68 -15.63 -13.04
CA MET A 1 20.52 -15.52 -12.13
C MET A 1 20.40 -16.84 -11.43
N ASN A 2 20.25 -16.87 -10.10
CA ASN A 2 20.13 -18.14 -9.37
C ASN A 2 18.75 -18.77 -9.62
N GLU A 3 18.65 -20.09 -9.52
CA GLU A 3 17.47 -20.90 -9.79
C GLU A 3 16.26 -20.48 -8.95
N SER A 4 16.44 -20.25 -7.65
CA SER A 4 15.35 -19.79 -6.78
C SER A 4 14.75 -18.45 -7.24
N LEU A 5 15.56 -17.56 -7.82
CA LEU A 5 15.07 -16.29 -8.38
C LEU A 5 14.33 -16.50 -9.70
N VAL A 6 14.79 -17.44 -10.52
CA VAL A 6 14.09 -17.85 -11.75
C VAL A 6 12.72 -18.42 -11.39
N GLN A 7 12.68 -19.40 -10.49
CA GLN A 7 11.45 -20.03 -10.01
C GLN A 7 10.46 -18.99 -9.47
N TRP A 8 10.92 -18.11 -8.59
CA TRP A 8 10.10 -17.05 -8.04
C TRP A 8 9.54 -16.12 -9.13
N THR A 9 10.36 -15.75 -10.12
CA THR A 9 9.95 -14.87 -11.23
C THR A 9 8.89 -15.54 -12.09
N LEU A 10 9.08 -16.81 -12.43
CA LEU A 10 8.15 -17.60 -13.24
C LEU A 10 6.80 -17.77 -12.54
N LEU A 11 6.81 -18.12 -11.25
CA LEU A 11 5.58 -18.31 -10.46
C LEU A 11 4.82 -16.99 -10.20
N ASN A 12 5.50 -15.85 -10.20
CA ASN A 12 4.86 -14.52 -10.15
C ASN A 12 4.32 -14.04 -11.51
N ASN A 13 4.58 -14.78 -12.59
CA ASN A 13 4.17 -14.45 -13.95
C ASN A 13 3.57 -15.70 -14.64
N LEU A 14 2.51 -16.25 -14.05
CA LEU A 14 1.88 -17.51 -14.49
C LEU A 14 1.49 -17.55 -15.97
N ALA A 15 1.13 -16.42 -16.57
CA ALA A 15 0.83 -16.34 -18.00
C ALA A 15 2.08 -16.60 -18.88
N PHE A 16 3.27 -16.17 -18.45
CA PHE A 16 4.53 -16.48 -19.12
C PHE A 16 4.92 -17.93 -18.88
N LEU A 17 4.88 -18.38 -17.62
CA LEU A 17 5.19 -19.77 -17.25
C LEU A 17 4.30 -20.77 -18.00
N GLY A 18 3.00 -20.50 -18.12
CA GLY A 18 2.07 -21.35 -18.87
C GLY A 18 2.41 -21.46 -20.35
N ARG A 19 2.95 -20.39 -20.97
CA ARG A 19 3.47 -20.47 -22.36
C ARG A 19 4.72 -21.33 -22.44
N CYS A 20 5.66 -21.18 -21.51
CA CYS A 20 6.88 -22.00 -21.46
C CYS A 20 6.55 -23.48 -21.28
N LEU A 21 5.59 -23.79 -20.40
CA LEU A 21 5.16 -25.17 -20.13
C LEU A 21 4.24 -25.74 -21.23
N ASN A 22 3.67 -24.88 -22.08
CA ASN A 22 2.52 -25.21 -22.93
C ASN A 22 1.37 -25.82 -22.11
N PHE A 23 1.04 -25.14 -21.00
CA PHE A 23 0.07 -25.60 -20.01
C PHE A 23 -0.76 -24.43 -19.52
N ARG A 24 -2.10 -24.57 -19.49
CA ARG A 24 -3.00 -23.46 -19.17
C ARG A 24 -3.24 -23.39 -17.66
N ILE A 25 -2.25 -22.85 -16.95
CA ILE A 25 -2.25 -22.76 -15.49
C ILE A 25 -3.47 -21.97 -14.98
N ALA A 26 -4.32 -22.63 -14.20
CA ALA A 26 -5.39 -22.02 -13.44
C ALA A 26 -4.89 -21.59 -12.04
N SER A 27 -4.12 -22.46 -11.40
CA SER A 27 -3.56 -22.22 -10.07
C SER A 27 -2.21 -22.89 -9.86
N LYS A 28 -1.42 -22.31 -8.95
CA LYS A 28 -0.25 -22.96 -8.36
C LYS A 28 -0.72 -23.78 -7.17
N ILE A 29 -0.39 -25.07 -7.14
CA ILE A 29 -0.77 -25.99 -6.06
C ILE A 29 0.28 -25.97 -4.95
N GLY A 30 1.56 -25.96 -5.29
CA GLY A 30 2.63 -25.90 -4.30
C GLY A 30 3.99 -25.59 -4.92
N GLN A 31 4.95 -25.27 -4.08
CA GLN A 31 6.36 -25.12 -4.43
C GLN A 31 7.22 -25.75 -3.35
N GLU A 32 8.40 -26.23 -3.74
CA GLU A 32 9.42 -26.77 -2.84
C GLU A 32 8.86 -27.86 -1.91
N ILE A 33 8.04 -28.74 -2.47
CA ILE A 33 7.31 -29.78 -1.73
C ILE A 33 8.26 -30.92 -1.43
N THR A 34 8.61 -31.10 -0.15
CA THR A 34 9.41 -32.23 0.31
C THR A 34 8.57 -33.51 0.30
N THR A 35 9.10 -34.55 -0.33
CA THR A 35 8.50 -35.89 -0.40
C THR A 35 9.56 -36.94 -0.05
N ASP A 36 9.14 -38.19 0.16
CA ASP A 36 10.06 -39.33 0.34
C ASP A 36 10.94 -39.58 -0.91
N PHE A 37 10.57 -38.98 -2.05
CA PHE A 37 11.22 -39.15 -3.35
C PHE A 37 11.97 -37.91 -3.83
N GLY A 38 12.20 -36.93 -2.95
CA GLY A 38 12.91 -35.70 -3.26
C GLY A 38 12.07 -34.44 -3.02
N ARG A 39 12.62 -33.28 -3.40
CA ARG A 39 12.00 -31.98 -3.18
C ARG A 39 11.56 -31.38 -4.51
N ILE A 40 10.27 -31.49 -4.80
CA ILE A 40 9.66 -30.99 -6.03
C ILE A 40 9.73 -29.46 -6.05
N ASP A 41 10.24 -28.87 -7.13
CA ASP A 41 10.34 -27.40 -7.24
C ASP A 41 8.97 -26.74 -7.23
N PHE A 42 8.03 -27.17 -8.08
CA PHE A 42 6.64 -26.72 -7.99
C PHE A 42 5.64 -27.60 -8.75
N VAL A 43 4.38 -27.44 -8.36
CA VAL A 43 3.23 -28.10 -8.97
C VAL A 43 2.21 -27.04 -9.38
N VAL A 44 1.72 -27.15 -10.62
CA VAL A 44 0.67 -26.29 -11.18
C VAL A 44 -0.50 -27.13 -11.65
N GLU A 45 -1.70 -26.53 -11.63
CA GLU A 45 -2.95 -27.18 -12.02
C GLU A 45 -3.67 -26.34 -13.08
N ASP A 46 -4.30 -27.00 -14.05
CA ASP A 46 -5.15 -26.36 -15.05
C ASP A 46 -6.63 -26.27 -14.62
N PHE A 47 -7.48 -25.77 -15.51
CA PHE A 47 -8.92 -25.61 -15.22
C PHE A 47 -9.68 -26.94 -15.17
N ASP A 48 -9.10 -28.02 -15.70
CA ASP A 48 -9.67 -29.37 -15.74
C ASP A 48 -9.12 -30.26 -14.61
N ARG A 49 -8.33 -29.68 -13.68
CA ARG A 49 -7.65 -30.35 -12.55
C ARG A 49 -6.56 -31.34 -12.94
N ASN A 50 -6.01 -31.22 -14.15
CA ASN A 50 -4.77 -31.90 -14.49
C ASN A 50 -3.62 -31.18 -13.78
N GLN A 51 -2.66 -31.95 -13.29
CA GLN A 51 -1.52 -31.42 -12.55
C GLN A 51 -0.22 -31.66 -13.29
N LEU A 52 0.68 -30.69 -13.20
CA LEU A 52 2.01 -30.78 -13.78
C LEU A 52 3.06 -30.58 -12.69
N ILE A 53 3.83 -31.64 -12.42
CA ILE A 53 4.99 -31.61 -11.53
C ILE A 53 6.19 -31.15 -12.34
N VAL A 54 6.83 -30.06 -11.91
CA VAL A 54 7.92 -29.43 -12.66
C VAL A 54 9.21 -29.49 -11.84
N GLU A 55 10.26 -30.03 -12.45
CA GLU A 55 11.66 -29.81 -12.07
C GLU A 55 12.21 -28.66 -12.91
N LEU A 56 12.69 -27.62 -12.26
CA LEU A 56 13.20 -26.40 -12.87
C LEU A 56 14.72 -26.38 -12.77
N GLU A 57 15.36 -26.29 -13.91
CA GLU A 57 16.81 -26.17 -14.00
C GLU A 57 17.19 -24.88 -14.73
N THR A 58 18.29 -24.27 -14.32
CA THR A 58 18.86 -23.14 -15.08
C THR A 58 19.59 -23.62 -16.33
N ILE A 59 20.91 -23.46 -16.40
CA ILE A 59 21.71 -23.94 -17.53
C ILE A 59 22.24 -25.34 -17.17
N LEU A 60 21.81 -26.33 -17.95
CA LEU A 60 22.28 -27.71 -17.86
C LEU A 60 23.59 -27.88 -18.64
N ASP A 61 24.67 -27.31 -18.13
CA ASP A 61 25.98 -27.22 -18.79
C ASP A 61 26.93 -28.38 -18.46
N THR A 62 26.70 -29.08 -17.35
CA THR A 62 27.57 -30.15 -16.86
C THR A 62 26.84 -31.48 -16.77
N LYS A 63 27.60 -32.58 -16.90
CA LYS A 63 27.06 -33.94 -16.76
C LYS A 63 26.42 -34.19 -15.37
N PRO A 64 27.02 -33.80 -14.24
CA PRO A 64 26.41 -34.02 -12.93
C PRO A 64 25.03 -33.37 -12.76
N LYS A 65 24.81 -32.16 -13.31
CA LYS A 65 23.49 -31.51 -13.28
C LYS A 65 22.44 -32.29 -14.07
N LEU A 66 22.80 -32.77 -15.26
CA LEU A 66 21.91 -33.62 -16.06
C LEU A 66 21.54 -34.90 -15.34
N ASP A 67 22.54 -35.60 -14.80
CA ASP A 67 22.35 -36.86 -14.09
C ASP A 67 21.46 -36.66 -12.85
N TYR A 68 21.66 -35.55 -12.12
CA TYR A 68 20.84 -35.17 -10.97
C TYR A 68 19.39 -34.89 -11.37
N CYS A 69 19.16 -34.00 -12.34
CA CYS A 69 17.82 -33.65 -12.83
C CYS A 69 17.05 -34.89 -13.32
N PHE A 70 17.70 -35.77 -14.08
CA PHE A 70 17.08 -37.02 -14.54
C PHE A 70 16.72 -37.96 -13.38
N SER A 71 17.59 -38.06 -12.37
CA SER A 71 17.32 -38.88 -11.19
C SER A 71 16.15 -38.35 -10.36
N GLN A 72 16.05 -37.02 -10.21
CA GLN A 72 14.98 -36.38 -9.46
C GLN A 72 13.63 -36.60 -10.13
N VAL A 73 13.54 -36.30 -11.43
CA VAL A 73 12.27 -36.42 -12.17
C VAL A 73 11.79 -37.86 -12.24
N THR A 74 12.72 -38.82 -12.35
CA THR A 74 12.39 -40.26 -12.29
C THR A 74 11.86 -40.63 -10.90
N SER A 75 12.43 -40.06 -9.84
CA SER A 75 11.98 -40.30 -8.47
C SER A 75 10.59 -39.71 -8.24
N TYR A 76 10.29 -38.53 -8.79
CA TYR A 76 8.99 -37.88 -8.69
C TYR A 76 7.85 -38.66 -9.33
N LYS A 77 8.13 -39.60 -10.24
CA LYS A 77 7.09 -40.49 -10.80
C LYS A 77 6.39 -41.36 -9.77
N ASN A 78 6.99 -41.52 -8.59
CA ASN A 78 6.37 -42.20 -7.45
C ASN A 78 5.45 -41.28 -6.62
N VAL A 79 5.36 -40.00 -6.98
CA VAL A 79 4.51 -39.00 -6.35
C VAL A 79 3.33 -38.71 -7.28
N THR A 80 2.12 -38.94 -6.77
CA THR A 80 0.88 -38.67 -7.51
C THR A 80 -0.06 -37.88 -6.61
N PHE A 81 -0.39 -36.66 -7.01
CA PHE A 81 -1.28 -35.76 -6.25
C PHE A 81 -2.71 -35.72 -6.84
N SER A 82 -2.87 -36.12 -8.11
CA SER A 82 -4.13 -36.22 -8.85
C SER A 82 -4.09 -37.43 -9.80
N GLU A 83 -5.26 -37.99 -10.15
CA GLU A 83 -5.37 -39.09 -11.13
C GLU A 83 -4.77 -38.72 -12.50
N SER A 84 -4.73 -37.42 -12.83
CA SER A 84 -4.08 -36.88 -14.02
C SER A 84 -2.89 -36.01 -13.63
N THR A 85 -1.71 -36.63 -13.55
CA THR A 85 -0.44 -35.97 -13.18
C THR A 85 0.61 -36.23 -14.26
N ASP A 86 1.10 -35.17 -14.89
CA ASP A 86 2.23 -35.20 -15.81
C ASP A 86 3.50 -34.67 -15.14
N TYR A 87 4.66 -35.04 -15.70
CA TYR A 87 5.98 -34.65 -15.22
C TYR A 87 6.71 -33.82 -16.27
N CYS A 88 7.36 -32.74 -15.87
CA CYS A 88 8.04 -31.83 -16.78
C CYS A 88 9.43 -31.41 -16.29
N ILE A 89 10.40 -31.41 -17.20
CA ILE A 89 11.68 -30.71 -17.02
C ILE A 89 11.57 -29.36 -17.73
N LEU A 90 11.69 -28.27 -16.98
CA LEU A 90 11.73 -26.91 -17.50
C LEU A 90 13.16 -26.36 -17.37
N TYR A 91 13.83 -26.06 -18.49
CA TYR A 91 15.24 -25.63 -18.46
C TYR A 91 15.56 -24.45 -19.38
N ALA A 92 16.71 -23.79 -19.16
CA ALA A 92 17.08 -22.61 -19.92
C ALA A 92 17.43 -22.94 -21.39
N THR A 93 16.96 -22.11 -22.34
CA THR A 93 17.29 -22.22 -23.77
C THR A 93 18.79 -22.10 -24.06
N GLU A 94 19.52 -21.44 -23.17
CA GLU A 94 20.96 -21.22 -23.15
C GLU A 94 21.76 -22.51 -22.87
N THR A 95 21.08 -23.60 -22.52
CA THR A 95 21.67 -24.94 -22.40
C THR A 95 22.35 -25.37 -23.71
N PRO A 96 23.59 -25.91 -23.68
CA PRO A 96 24.30 -26.34 -24.87
C PRO A 96 23.49 -27.33 -25.71
N TYR A 97 23.52 -27.19 -27.04
CA TYR A 97 22.71 -28.01 -27.97
C TYR A 97 22.84 -29.52 -27.71
N ARG A 98 24.06 -30.01 -27.48
CA ARG A 98 24.32 -31.42 -27.15
C ARG A 98 23.59 -31.89 -25.89
N ASN A 99 23.46 -31.03 -24.90
CA ASN A 99 22.76 -31.36 -23.65
C ASN A 99 21.24 -31.25 -23.82
N ARG A 100 20.75 -30.28 -24.61
CA ARG A 100 19.31 -30.21 -24.97
C ARG A 100 18.83 -31.48 -25.67
N GLN A 101 19.66 -32.05 -26.54
CA GLN A 101 19.37 -33.34 -27.18
C GLN A 101 19.20 -34.45 -26.13
N LYS A 102 20.12 -34.55 -25.17
CA LYS A 102 20.04 -35.56 -24.10
C LYS A 102 18.79 -35.41 -23.23
N VAL A 103 18.42 -34.19 -22.88
CA VAL A 103 17.19 -33.93 -22.10
C VAL A 103 15.96 -34.37 -22.89
N ARG A 104 15.92 -34.08 -24.19
CA ARG A 104 14.83 -34.51 -25.08
C ARG A 104 14.76 -36.03 -25.21
N ASP A 105 15.90 -36.69 -25.40
CA ASP A 105 15.98 -38.15 -25.53
C ASP A 105 15.50 -38.81 -24.23
N PHE A 106 15.99 -38.33 -23.07
CA PHE A 106 15.54 -38.78 -21.76
C PHE A 106 14.03 -38.58 -21.57
N GLY A 107 13.51 -37.40 -21.93
CA GLY A 107 12.08 -37.09 -21.80
C GLY A 107 11.19 -37.99 -22.64
N ALA A 108 11.61 -38.33 -23.86
CA ALA A 108 10.90 -39.26 -24.73
C ALA A 108 10.95 -40.71 -24.21
N GLU A 109 12.10 -41.15 -23.70
CA GLU A 109 12.29 -42.50 -23.15
C GLU A 109 11.50 -42.72 -21.85
N ASN A 110 11.33 -41.67 -21.05
CA ASN A 110 10.75 -41.76 -19.72
C ASN A 110 9.37 -41.14 -19.61
N ASP A 111 8.70 -40.75 -20.69
CA ASP A 111 7.38 -40.09 -20.65
C ASP A 111 7.38 -38.88 -19.69
N VAL A 112 8.26 -37.92 -20.00
CA VAL A 112 8.45 -36.67 -19.27
C VAL A 112 8.46 -35.54 -20.29
N LEU A 113 7.64 -34.52 -20.06
CA LEU A 113 7.59 -33.34 -20.91
C LEU A 113 8.88 -32.54 -20.77
N THR A 114 9.46 -32.12 -21.89
CA THR A 114 10.63 -31.22 -21.90
C THR A 114 10.23 -29.86 -22.42
N ARG A 115 10.49 -28.82 -21.63
CA ARG A 115 10.11 -27.44 -21.92
C ARG A 115 11.28 -26.50 -21.66
N MET A 116 11.25 -25.36 -22.33
CA MET A 116 12.34 -24.38 -22.25
C MET A 116 11.83 -22.98 -21.96
N TYR A 117 12.68 -22.17 -21.35
CA TYR A 117 12.48 -20.74 -21.15
C TYR A 117 13.79 -19.97 -21.43
N SER A 118 13.71 -18.70 -21.79
CA SER A 118 14.91 -17.86 -21.93
C SER A 118 15.29 -17.22 -20.60
N LEU A 119 16.56 -17.33 -20.20
CA LEU A 119 17.05 -16.64 -19.01
C LEU A 119 17.02 -15.12 -19.18
N ASP A 120 17.28 -14.61 -20.39
CA ASP A 120 17.23 -13.17 -20.65
C ASP A 120 15.81 -12.61 -20.57
N GLU A 121 14.81 -13.34 -21.07
CA GLU A 121 13.40 -12.97 -20.88
C GLU A 121 13.02 -13.01 -19.38
N VAL A 122 13.48 -14.03 -18.64
CA VAL A 122 13.23 -14.11 -17.18
C VAL A 122 13.92 -12.97 -16.43
N LYS A 123 15.14 -12.56 -16.81
CA LYS A 123 15.78 -11.36 -16.21
C LYS A 123 14.97 -10.10 -16.48
N GLY A 124 14.46 -9.93 -17.71
CA GLY A 124 13.58 -8.82 -18.07
C GLY A 124 12.28 -8.83 -17.25
N LEU A 125 11.63 -9.99 -17.13
CA LEU A 125 10.44 -10.19 -16.30
C LEU A 125 10.73 -9.96 -14.83
N TYR A 126 11.89 -10.37 -14.33
CA TYR A 126 12.29 -10.10 -12.96
C TYR A 126 12.46 -8.61 -12.73
N ALA A 127 13.16 -7.89 -13.62
CA ALA A 127 13.30 -6.44 -13.51
C ALA A 127 11.92 -5.75 -13.50
N GLN A 128 11.01 -6.13 -14.41
CA GLN A 128 9.63 -5.61 -14.45
C GLN A 128 8.80 -6.02 -13.23
N THR A 129 8.99 -7.24 -12.73
CA THR A 129 8.30 -7.77 -11.55
C THR A 129 8.79 -7.07 -10.29
N VAL A 130 10.10 -6.86 -10.17
CA VAL A 130 10.73 -6.08 -9.11
C VAL A 130 10.35 -4.62 -9.24
N GLU A 131 10.21 -4.04 -10.43
CA GLU A 131 9.72 -2.67 -10.62
C GLU A 131 8.24 -2.54 -10.24
N ARG A 132 7.39 -3.45 -10.70
CA ARG A 132 5.97 -3.53 -10.30
C ARG A 132 5.83 -3.73 -8.80
N LEU A 133 6.63 -4.63 -8.24
CA LEU A 133 6.65 -4.86 -6.82
C LEU A 133 7.40 -3.77 -6.09
N SER A 134 8.29 -2.97 -6.69
CA SER A 134 8.99 -1.83 -6.03
C SER A 134 8.11 -0.61 -5.94
N LEU A 135 7.20 -0.43 -6.90
CA LEU A 135 6.00 0.39 -6.75
C LEU A 135 5.11 -0.11 -5.59
N SER A 136 5.35 -1.33 -5.09
CA SER A 136 4.63 -2.00 -4.00
C SER A 136 5.52 -2.37 -2.79
N PHE A 137 6.84 -2.10 -2.81
CA PHE A 137 7.80 -2.57 -1.80
C PHE A 137 8.13 -1.40 -0.88
N GLY A 138 7.79 -1.60 0.38
CA GLY A 138 7.56 -0.52 1.32
C GLY A 138 6.14 -0.01 1.12
N LEU A 139 5.41 0.21 2.21
CA LEU A 139 4.39 1.25 2.12
C LEU A 139 5.13 2.53 1.70
N VAL A 140 5.15 2.83 0.40
CA VAL A 140 5.35 4.20 -0.05
C VAL A 140 4.11 4.91 0.44
N LEU A 141 4.13 5.28 1.73
CA LEU A 141 3.19 6.24 2.24
C LEU A 141 3.32 7.43 1.31
N PRO A 142 2.23 7.87 0.66
CA PRO A 142 2.32 8.92 -0.32
C PRO A 142 3.05 10.12 0.29
N GLU A 143 3.83 10.84 -0.50
CA GLU A 143 4.50 12.05 -0.01
C GLU A 143 3.46 12.97 0.65
N PRO A 144 3.77 13.59 1.80
CA PRO A 144 2.85 14.53 2.41
C PRO A 144 2.62 15.68 1.44
N LYS A 145 1.36 16.09 1.27
CA LYS A 145 1.00 17.17 0.34
C LYS A 145 0.56 18.41 1.08
N ASN A 146 1.05 19.56 0.65
CA ASN A 146 0.56 20.85 1.14
C ASN A 146 -0.85 21.13 0.58
N TYR A 147 -1.80 21.44 1.46
CA TYR A 147 -3.13 21.90 1.11
C TYR A 147 -3.42 23.24 1.80
N THR A 148 -4.34 24.01 1.21
CA THR A 148 -4.86 25.24 1.82
C THR A 148 -5.89 24.97 2.94
N VAL A 149 -6.00 23.71 3.39
CA VAL A 149 -6.91 23.30 4.47
C VAL A 149 -6.19 23.45 5.81
N CYS A 150 -6.69 24.36 6.65
CA CYS A 150 -5.98 24.73 7.88
C CYS A 150 -6.51 24.04 9.15
N PHE A 151 -7.76 23.53 9.13
CA PHE A 151 -8.41 22.92 10.31
C PHE A 151 -9.37 21.80 9.91
N LEU A 152 -9.58 20.81 10.78
CA LEU A 152 -10.54 19.71 10.60
C LEU A 152 -11.98 20.17 10.80
N ARG A 153 -12.22 21.14 11.70
CA ARG A 153 -13.56 21.72 11.93
C ARG A 153 -14.20 22.37 10.69
N TRP A 154 -13.42 22.55 9.62
CA TRP A 154 -13.93 22.95 8.31
C TRP A 154 -14.97 21.97 7.76
N LEU A 155 -14.94 20.71 8.20
CA LEU A 155 -15.98 19.71 7.92
C LEU A 155 -17.40 20.20 8.28
N ASN A 156 -17.54 21.00 9.33
CA ASN A 156 -18.83 21.58 9.74
C ASN A 156 -19.51 22.33 8.58
N LYS A 157 -18.74 23.05 7.76
CA LYS A 157 -19.28 23.86 6.67
C LYS A 157 -19.73 23.04 5.46
N ILE A 158 -18.96 22.01 5.09
CA ILE A 158 -19.24 21.19 3.90
C ILE A 158 -20.29 20.11 4.20
N LEU A 159 -20.44 19.69 5.46
CA LEU A 159 -21.41 18.66 5.86
C LEU A 159 -22.76 19.24 6.31
N LYS A 160 -22.82 20.49 6.79
CA LYS A 160 -24.09 21.15 7.17
C LYS A 160 -25.21 21.06 6.10
N PRO A 161 -24.94 21.19 4.79
CA PRO A 161 -25.98 21.05 3.77
C PRO A 161 -26.80 19.75 3.86
N PHE A 162 -26.20 18.62 4.24
CA PHE A 162 -26.92 17.35 4.38
C PHE A 162 -27.99 17.42 5.48
N SER A 163 -27.70 18.11 6.59
CA SER A 163 -28.69 18.36 7.64
C SER A 163 -29.78 19.30 7.15
N ASP A 164 -29.42 20.42 6.50
CA ASP A 164 -30.41 21.42 6.09
C ASP A 164 -31.37 20.92 5.02
N PHE A 165 -30.88 20.10 4.08
CA PHE A 165 -31.71 19.51 3.04
C PHE A 165 -32.39 18.23 3.51
N SER A 166 -31.91 17.61 4.60
CA SER A 166 -32.39 16.32 5.12
C SER A 166 -32.40 15.24 4.03
N ARG A 167 -31.30 15.15 3.27
CA ARG A 167 -31.10 14.15 2.22
C ARG A 167 -29.71 13.56 2.29
N ASP A 168 -29.59 12.28 1.97
CA ASP A 168 -28.32 11.56 1.98
C ASP A 168 -27.48 11.79 0.70
N VAL A 169 -28.08 12.34 -0.34
CA VAL A 169 -27.42 12.60 -1.64
C VAL A 169 -27.65 14.05 -2.07
N LEU A 170 -26.56 14.75 -2.37
CA LEU A 170 -26.55 16.13 -2.84
C LEU A 170 -25.77 16.27 -4.14
N THR A 171 -26.21 17.17 -5.01
CA THR A 171 -25.44 17.62 -6.17
C THR A 171 -24.27 18.51 -5.73
N LYS A 172 -23.28 18.72 -6.62
CA LYS A 172 -22.20 19.71 -6.40
C LYS A 172 -22.70 21.09 -5.98
N GLN A 173 -23.80 21.53 -6.59
CA GLN A 173 -24.34 22.87 -6.37
C GLN A 173 -25.02 22.98 -5.00
N GLU A 174 -25.77 21.96 -4.60
CA GLU A 174 -26.38 21.90 -3.26
C GLU A 174 -25.33 21.75 -2.16
N LEU A 175 -24.30 20.92 -2.38
CA LEU A 175 -23.18 20.78 -1.46
C LEU A 175 -22.42 22.10 -1.29
N ALA A 176 -22.33 22.90 -2.35
CA ALA A 176 -21.70 24.21 -2.35
C ALA A 176 -22.58 25.34 -1.77
N LYS A 177 -23.74 25.06 -1.15
CA LYS A 177 -24.69 26.04 -0.59
C LYS A 177 -24.02 27.18 0.21
N TYR A 178 -22.97 26.87 0.97
CA TYR A 178 -22.27 27.83 1.84
C TYR A 178 -20.98 28.40 1.24
N PHE A 179 -20.75 28.17 -0.04
CA PHE A 179 -19.59 28.63 -0.80
C PHE A 179 -20.05 29.55 -1.91
N THR A 180 -19.16 30.43 -2.38
CA THR A 180 -19.47 31.30 -3.52
C THR A 180 -19.77 30.50 -4.78
N SER A 181 -19.08 29.37 -4.97
CA SER A 181 -19.31 28.44 -6.09
C SER A 181 -18.59 27.11 -5.84
N TYR A 182 -19.15 26.02 -6.38
CA TYR A 182 -18.53 24.70 -6.44
C TYR A 182 -17.24 24.67 -7.28
N ARG A 183 -16.97 25.70 -8.09
CA ARG A 183 -15.76 25.79 -8.92
C ARG A 183 -14.54 26.33 -8.16
N THR A 184 -14.77 26.93 -6.98
CA THR A 184 -13.70 27.59 -6.21
C THR A 184 -12.70 26.60 -5.61
N THR A 185 -11.43 27.00 -5.53
CA THR A 185 -10.38 26.22 -4.85
C THR A 185 -10.75 25.93 -3.39
N ASN A 186 -11.37 26.91 -2.72
CA ASN A 186 -11.83 26.76 -1.33
C ASN A 186 -12.82 25.60 -1.19
N PHE A 187 -13.88 25.54 -2.02
CA PHE A 187 -14.82 24.41 -2.02
C PHE A 187 -14.10 23.08 -2.27
N LYS A 188 -13.21 23.02 -3.27
CA LYS A 188 -12.46 21.80 -3.60
C LYS A 188 -11.59 21.31 -2.44
N CYS A 189 -11.00 22.22 -1.67
CA CYS A 189 -10.24 21.89 -0.46
C CYS A 189 -11.12 21.26 0.63
N TYR A 190 -12.29 21.84 0.91
CA TYR A 190 -13.24 21.29 1.89
C TYR A 190 -13.80 19.94 1.45
N LEU A 191 -14.15 19.82 0.17
CA LEU A 191 -14.62 18.57 -0.41
C LEU A 191 -13.54 17.48 -0.30
N ARG A 192 -12.28 17.81 -0.61
CA ARG A 192 -11.18 16.85 -0.48
C ARG A 192 -11.00 16.40 0.96
N LEU A 193 -11.09 17.31 1.94
CA LEU A 193 -11.04 16.97 3.35
C LEU A 193 -12.17 15.99 3.72
N ALA A 194 -13.40 16.26 3.29
CA ALA A 194 -14.55 15.39 3.57
C ALA A 194 -14.41 14.00 2.93
N LEU A 195 -13.86 13.90 1.72
CA LEU A 195 -13.57 12.63 1.06
C LEU A 195 -12.43 11.87 1.76
N ASP A 196 -11.35 12.56 2.14
CA ASP A 196 -10.17 11.96 2.78
C ASP A 196 -10.44 11.48 4.21
N PHE A 197 -11.45 12.04 4.88
CA PHE A 197 -11.98 11.55 6.16
C PHE A 197 -13.24 10.69 5.99
N GLU A 198 -13.49 10.17 4.79
CA GLU A 198 -14.56 9.19 4.51
C GLU A 198 -15.95 9.67 4.94
N MET A 199 -16.19 10.98 4.97
CA MET A 199 -17.48 11.56 5.32
C MET A 199 -18.43 11.50 4.13
N LEU A 200 -17.89 11.54 2.92
CA LEU A 200 -18.62 11.53 1.66
C LEU A 200 -18.04 10.49 0.70
N GLU A 201 -18.89 10.02 -0.21
CA GLU A 201 -18.53 9.23 -1.38
C GLU A 201 -18.93 9.97 -2.65
N SER A 202 -18.09 9.90 -3.69
CA SER A 202 -18.36 10.50 -5.00
C SER A 202 -19.06 9.49 -5.90
N GLN A 203 -20.24 9.85 -6.42
CA GLN A 203 -21.00 9.08 -7.42
C GLN A 203 -21.14 9.94 -8.69
N GLY A 204 -20.02 10.21 -9.36
CA GLY A 204 -19.96 11.11 -10.52
C GLY A 204 -20.24 12.57 -10.13
N GLU A 205 -21.39 13.11 -10.57
CA GLU A 205 -21.82 14.48 -10.28
C GLU A 205 -22.58 14.62 -8.94
N LEU A 206 -22.83 13.52 -8.26
CA LEU A 206 -23.52 13.45 -6.97
C LEU A 206 -22.55 13.06 -5.86
N TYR A 207 -22.81 13.56 -4.65
CA TYR A 207 -22.11 13.16 -3.43
C TYR A 207 -23.10 12.56 -2.44
N ARG A 208 -22.75 11.37 -1.95
CA ARG A 208 -23.51 10.65 -0.94
C ARG A 208 -22.81 10.79 0.41
N ILE A 209 -23.58 11.06 1.47
CA ILE A 209 -23.05 11.01 2.82
C ILE A 209 -22.86 9.55 3.25
N THR A 210 -21.69 9.25 3.84
CA THR A 210 -21.42 7.90 4.35
C THR A 210 -22.01 7.75 5.75
N ARG A 211 -21.91 6.55 6.32
CA ARG A 211 -22.23 6.33 7.74
C ARG A 211 -21.42 7.22 8.67
N ASN A 212 -20.12 7.40 8.39
CA ASN A 212 -19.26 8.31 9.16
C ASN A 212 -19.74 9.76 9.02
N GLY A 213 -20.06 10.20 7.79
CA GLY A 213 -20.61 11.53 7.55
C GLY A 213 -21.92 11.76 8.32
N GLN A 214 -22.81 10.78 8.35
CA GLN A 214 -24.07 10.88 9.07
C GLN A 214 -23.86 10.99 10.58
N GLU A 215 -22.97 10.18 11.16
CA GLU A 215 -22.58 10.25 12.57
C GLU A 215 -21.96 11.61 12.92
N TYR A 216 -21.14 12.17 12.01
CA TYR A 216 -20.57 13.51 12.15
C TYR A 216 -21.65 14.60 12.13
N VAL A 217 -22.62 14.51 11.22
CA VAL A 217 -23.73 15.47 11.10
C VAL A 217 -24.64 15.41 12.33
N ASN A 218 -24.94 14.21 12.82
CA ASN A 218 -25.78 14.01 14.01
C ASN A 218 -25.11 14.53 15.30
N SER A 219 -23.79 14.69 15.30
CA SER A 219 -23.00 15.21 16.42
C SER A 219 -22.57 16.67 16.25
N LEU A 220 -23.15 17.39 15.27
CA LEU A 220 -22.90 18.82 15.11
C LEU A 220 -23.32 19.60 16.35
N SER A 221 -22.46 20.52 16.75
CA SER A 221 -22.79 21.45 17.83
C SER A 221 -24.06 22.25 17.48
N PRO A 222 -24.97 22.52 18.45
CA PRO A 222 -26.13 23.37 18.23
C PRO A 222 -25.77 24.75 17.64
N TYR A 223 -24.58 25.28 17.95
CA TYR A 223 -24.08 26.53 17.39
C TYR A 223 -23.97 26.51 15.86
N VAL A 224 -23.76 25.35 15.24
CA VAL A 224 -23.66 25.21 13.77
C VAL A 224 -24.96 25.64 13.10
N PHE A 225 -26.12 25.36 13.70
CA PHE A 225 -27.42 25.64 13.10
C PHE A 225 -27.78 27.14 13.14
N GLY A 226 -27.39 27.84 14.21
CA GLY A 226 -27.66 29.26 14.40
C GLY A 226 -26.59 30.21 13.84
N CYS A 227 -25.46 29.70 13.35
CA CYS A 227 -24.34 30.54 12.94
C CYS A 227 -24.37 30.96 11.47
N ALA A 228 -23.87 32.17 11.19
CA ALA A 228 -23.69 32.63 9.82
C ALA A 228 -22.71 31.73 9.04
N PRO A 229 -22.92 31.48 7.72
CA PRO A 229 -22.11 30.57 6.92
C PRO A 229 -20.59 30.84 6.94
N ARG A 230 -20.19 32.11 7.11
CA ARG A 230 -18.78 32.52 7.19
C ARG A 230 -18.08 32.06 8.47
N ARG A 231 -18.83 31.83 9.54
CA ARG A 231 -18.31 31.45 10.87
C ARG A 231 -18.36 29.94 11.12
N LEU A 232 -19.01 29.15 10.25
CA LEU A 232 -19.05 27.69 10.35
C LEU A 232 -17.66 27.04 10.52
N PRO A 233 -16.59 27.47 9.81
CA PRO A 233 -15.25 26.89 9.96
C PRO A 233 -14.52 27.33 11.24
N SER A 234 -15.14 28.17 12.07
CA SER A 234 -14.60 28.65 13.35
C SER A 234 -15.24 27.96 14.55
N ILE A 235 -16.28 27.15 14.35
CA ILE A 235 -16.95 26.41 15.41
C ILE A 235 -16.13 25.15 15.69
N ASP A 236 -15.69 24.99 16.92
CA ASP A 236 -14.86 23.86 17.33
C ASP A 236 -15.59 22.53 17.22
N LEU A 237 -14.80 21.46 17.08
CA LEU A 237 -15.31 20.10 17.04
C LEU A 237 -15.90 19.70 18.40
N THR A 238 -17.02 19.00 18.38
CA THR A 238 -17.55 18.32 19.58
C THR A 238 -16.68 17.11 19.92
N ASN A 239 -16.78 16.60 21.16
CA ASN A 239 -16.04 15.40 21.57
C ASN A 239 -16.42 14.17 20.72
N GLU A 240 -17.69 14.03 20.35
CA GLU A 240 -18.13 12.93 19.47
C GLU A 240 -17.54 13.07 18.06
N GLN A 241 -17.46 14.29 17.51
CA GLN A 241 -16.79 14.52 16.24
C GLN A 241 -15.29 14.18 16.31
N LYS A 242 -14.61 14.58 17.39
CA LYS A 242 -13.20 14.22 17.61
C LYS A 242 -13.03 12.70 17.69
N ARG A 243 -13.87 12.02 18.48
CA ARG A 243 -13.85 10.56 18.64
C ARG A 243 -14.04 9.83 17.31
N LEU A 244 -15.01 10.28 16.51
CA LEU A 244 -15.25 9.74 15.18
C LEU A 244 -14.05 9.96 14.25
N LEU A 245 -13.49 11.17 14.22
CA LEU A 245 -12.31 11.49 13.42
C LEU A 245 -11.09 10.64 13.84
N LEU A 246 -10.88 10.42 15.14
CA LEU A 246 -9.84 9.53 15.67
C LEU A 246 -10.07 8.07 15.25
N LYS A 247 -11.32 7.59 15.26
CA LYS A 247 -11.68 6.25 14.80
C LYS A 247 -11.37 6.07 13.31
N ILE A 248 -11.69 7.07 12.49
CA ILE A 248 -11.37 7.08 11.05
C ILE A 248 -9.86 7.19 10.85
N LEU A 249 -9.19 8.03 11.64
CA LEU A 249 -7.75 8.18 11.59
C LEU A 249 -7.04 6.85 11.87
N THR A 250 -7.48 6.09 12.87
CA THR A 250 -6.84 4.81 13.25
C THR A 250 -7.25 3.63 12.36
N ASN A 251 -8.52 3.53 11.95
CA ASN A 251 -9.04 2.35 11.26
C ASN A 251 -9.38 2.55 9.78
N GLY A 252 -9.51 3.79 9.33
CA GLY A 252 -9.89 4.14 7.96
C GLY A 252 -8.77 3.98 6.95
N ASN A 253 -9.09 4.25 5.69
CA ASN A 253 -8.19 4.18 4.56
C ASN A 253 -7.06 5.21 4.66
N TRP A 254 -5.89 4.87 4.12
CA TRP A 254 -4.79 5.83 4.00
C TRP A 254 -5.14 6.89 2.95
N SER A 255 -5.41 8.10 3.43
CA SER A 255 -5.69 9.29 2.62
C SER A 255 -4.57 10.32 2.78
N VAL A 256 -4.54 11.34 1.92
CA VAL A 256 -3.44 12.31 1.94
C VAL A 256 -3.38 13.08 3.27
N HIS A 257 -4.52 13.45 3.85
CA HIS A 257 -4.55 14.15 5.14
C HIS A 257 -4.13 13.23 6.30
N LYS A 258 -4.50 11.94 6.28
CA LYS A 258 -4.03 10.95 7.26
C LYS A 258 -2.52 10.74 7.15
N THR A 259 -1.99 10.70 5.92
CA THR A 259 -0.56 10.62 5.66
C THR A 259 0.20 11.85 6.16
N ASN A 260 -0.36 13.06 6.01
CA ASN A 260 0.23 14.26 6.60
C ASN A 260 0.31 14.16 8.13
N ILE A 261 -0.79 13.76 8.80
CA ILE A 261 -0.81 13.56 10.25
C ILE A 261 0.26 12.53 10.66
N TYR A 262 0.35 11.40 9.97
CA TYR A 262 1.39 10.40 10.22
C TYR A 262 2.80 10.98 10.14
N TRP A 263 3.14 11.64 9.04
CA TRP A 263 4.48 12.22 8.85
C TRP A 263 4.79 13.28 9.89
N PHE A 264 3.79 14.04 10.32
CA PHE A 264 3.94 15.03 11.37
C PHE A 264 4.20 14.39 12.75
N LEU A 265 3.51 13.30 13.10
CA LEU A 265 3.81 12.56 14.34
C LEU A 265 5.23 11.95 14.30
N ARG A 266 5.68 11.44 13.15
CA ARG A 266 7.07 10.98 12.95
C ARG A 266 8.08 12.10 13.05
N PHE A 267 7.76 13.27 12.51
CA PHE A 267 8.59 14.47 12.67
C PHE A 267 8.79 14.80 14.15
N ILE A 268 7.72 14.75 14.97
CA ILE A 268 7.83 14.99 16.41
C ILE A 268 8.70 13.92 17.07
N GLU A 269 8.52 12.65 16.71
CA GLU A 269 9.31 11.54 17.26
C GLU A 269 10.82 11.69 16.95
N VAL A 270 11.17 11.96 15.68
CA VAL A 270 12.56 12.11 15.23
C VAL A 270 13.22 13.34 15.82
N THR A 271 12.50 14.46 15.87
CA THR A 271 13.02 15.74 16.41
C THR A 271 12.82 15.90 17.91
N LYS A 272 12.23 14.89 18.57
CA LYS A 272 11.76 14.94 19.97
C LYS A 272 10.85 16.15 20.26
N GLY A 273 10.20 16.69 19.22
CA GLY A 273 9.36 17.88 19.31
C GLY A 273 10.09 19.15 19.75
N GLU A 274 11.44 19.17 19.67
CA GLU A 274 12.26 20.29 20.12
C GLU A 274 12.03 21.56 19.30
N TRP A 275 11.46 21.41 18.10
CA TRP A 275 11.15 22.53 17.26
C TRP A 275 9.94 22.32 16.33
N ILE A 276 9.18 23.39 16.15
CA ILE A 276 8.31 23.65 15.00
C ILE A 276 8.51 25.12 14.59
N PRO A 277 8.62 25.47 13.30
CA PRO A 277 8.83 26.85 12.92
C PRO A 277 7.56 27.67 13.19
N ASN A 278 7.71 28.81 13.88
CA ASN A 278 6.64 29.79 14.07
C ASN A 278 6.76 31.00 13.12
N MET A 279 7.77 30.99 12.26
CA MET A 279 7.96 31.93 11.15
C MET A 279 8.26 31.19 9.84
N LYS A 280 7.88 31.81 8.71
CA LYS A 280 8.05 31.22 7.35
C LYS A 280 9.51 31.03 6.94
N ASP A 281 10.40 31.88 7.44
CA ASP A 281 11.83 31.79 7.16
C ASP A 281 12.56 31.18 8.38
N PHE A 282 12.91 29.90 8.25
CA PHE A 282 13.63 29.13 9.25
C PHE A 282 14.93 28.55 8.69
N ALA A 283 15.78 27.96 9.53
CA ALA A 283 17.12 27.50 9.15
C ALA A 283 17.09 26.47 7.99
N GLN A 284 18.05 26.57 7.07
CA GLN A 284 18.13 25.69 5.89
C GLN A 284 18.36 24.23 6.30
N GLU A 285 19.26 23.98 7.26
CA GLU A 285 19.54 22.63 7.79
C GLU A 285 18.28 21.93 8.32
N ARG A 286 17.37 22.69 8.93
CA ARG A 286 16.08 22.19 9.42
C ARG A 286 15.11 21.88 8.28
N LEU A 287 15.15 22.67 7.20
CA LEU A 287 14.39 22.36 6.00
C LEU A 287 14.90 21.08 5.34
N ASP A 288 16.21 20.94 5.21
CA ASP A 288 16.86 19.77 4.61
C ASP A 288 16.53 18.50 5.40
N LEU A 289 16.55 18.57 6.74
CA LEU A 289 16.15 17.47 7.62
C LEU A 289 14.70 17.03 7.36
N VAL A 290 13.75 17.97 7.34
CA VAL A 290 12.33 17.60 7.19
C VAL A 290 12.01 17.17 5.76
N ASN A 291 12.63 17.79 4.76
CA ASN A 291 12.56 17.34 3.37
C ASN A 291 13.10 15.91 3.22
N GLY A 292 14.24 15.61 3.83
CA GLY A 292 14.81 14.26 3.87
C GLY A 292 13.91 13.26 4.58
N LEU A 293 13.34 13.63 5.73
CA LEU A 293 12.42 12.77 6.48
C LEU A 293 11.14 12.46 5.68
N PHE A 294 10.57 13.47 5.01
CA PHE A 294 9.31 13.34 4.28
C PHE A 294 9.48 12.84 2.85
N GLY A 295 10.73 12.77 2.34
CA GLY A 295 11.01 12.41 0.95
C GLY A 295 10.53 13.47 -0.05
N VAL A 296 10.53 14.75 0.30
CA VAL A 296 10.02 15.85 -0.55
C VAL A 296 11.07 16.93 -0.78
N SER A 297 10.85 17.78 -1.79
CA SER A 297 11.73 18.93 -2.12
C SER A 297 11.01 20.27 -1.94
N TYR A 298 10.51 20.54 -0.74
CA TYR A 298 9.73 21.75 -0.47
C TYR A 298 10.59 22.96 -0.13
N LYS A 299 10.08 24.15 -0.47
CA LYS A 299 10.63 25.43 -0.03
C LYS A 299 10.18 25.73 1.40
N LYS A 300 10.93 26.58 2.13
CA LYS A 300 10.66 26.96 3.53
C LYS A 300 9.19 27.33 3.77
N ARG A 301 8.61 28.19 2.93
CA ARG A 301 7.20 28.60 3.06
C ARG A 301 6.22 27.42 2.99
N THR A 302 6.40 26.53 2.02
CA THR A 302 5.55 25.34 1.82
C THR A 302 5.68 24.38 3.00
N MET A 303 6.90 24.14 3.48
CA MET A 303 7.15 23.28 4.64
C MET A 303 6.58 23.90 5.93
N PHE A 304 6.74 25.21 6.12
CA PHE A 304 6.13 25.95 7.23
C PHE A 304 4.61 25.80 7.24
N GLU A 305 3.96 25.99 6.09
CA GLU A 305 2.52 25.83 5.93
C GLU A 305 2.11 24.38 6.25
N LEU A 306 2.82 23.39 5.69
CA LEU A 306 2.59 21.96 5.95
C LEU A 306 2.62 21.60 7.43
N LEU A 307 3.71 21.95 8.10
CA LEU A 307 3.89 21.63 9.52
C LEU A 307 2.83 22.33 10.38
N ASN A 308 2.49 23.59 10.10
CA ASN A 308 1.54 24.33 10.92
C ASN A 308 0.08 23.93 10.70
N PHE A 309 -0.36 23.62 9.47
CA PHE A 309 -1.73 23.11 9.31
C PHE A 309 -1.87 21.71 9.87
N THR A 310 -0.84 20.86 9.72
CA THR A 310 -0.89 19.50 10.27
C THR A 310 -0.86 19.53 11.80
N TYR A 311 -0.09 20.47 12.39
CA TYR A 311 -0.18 20.78 13.80
C TYR A 311 -1.63 21.11 14.22
N ASN A 312 -2.33 21.98 13.47
CA ASN A 312 -3.71 22.33 13.82
C ASN A 312 -4.64 21.11 13.83
N PHE A 313 -4.47 20.19 12.87
CA PHE A 313 -5.26 18.96 12.83
C PHE A 313 -4.99 18.10 14.07
N CYS A 314 -3.71 17.88 14.38
CA CYS A 314 -3.31 17.11 15.55
C CYS A 314 -3.77 17.78 16.85
N SER A 315 -3.74 19.11 16.93
CA SER A 315 -4.19 19.87 18.10
C SER A 315 -5.71 19.82 18.28
N GLU A 316 -6.50 19.92 17.19
CA GLU A 316 -7.97 19.78 17.26
C GLU A 316 -8.41 18.36 17.67
N LEU A 317 -7.57 17.36 17.40
CA LEU A 317 -7.73 15.98 17.85
C LEU A 317 -7.03 15.67 19.18
N GLU A 318 -6.46 16.68 19.86
CA GLU A 318 -5.78 16.55 21.15
C GLU A 318 -4.61 15.55 21.14
N LEU A 319 -3.97 15.36 19.99
CA LEU A 319 -2.80 14.49 19.83
C LEU A 319 -1.50 15.19 20.27
N VAL A 320 -1.47 16.52 20.24
CA VAL A 320 -0.27 17.31 20.50
C VAL A 320 -0.59 18.58 21.28
N GLU A 321 0.39 19.04 22.04
CA GLU A 321 0.40 20.33 22.72
C GLU A 321 1.58 21.17 22.25
N ARG A 322 1.39 22.49 22.15
CA ARG A 322 2.44 23.44 21.71
C ARG A 322 2.81 24.39 22.82
N VAL A 323 4.09 24.48 23.10
CA VAL A 323 4.67 25.44 24.06
C VAL A 323 5.40 26.53 23.29
N LYS A 324 4.89 27.75 23.40
CA LYS A 324 5.54 28.94 22.83
C LYS A 324 6.81 29.23 23.60
N THR A 325 7.95 29.29 22.90
CA THR A 325 9.24 29.55 23.54
C THR A 325 9.66 31.03 23.50
N GLY A 326 8.95 31.86 22.74
CA GLY A 326 9.37 33.23 22.45
C GLY A 326 10.51 33.35 21.43
N SER A 327 11.04 32.22 20.93
CA SER A 327 12.06 32.19 19.87
C SER A 327 11.42 32.05 18.49
N ARG A 328 12.25 31.82 17.45
CA ARG A 328 11.81 31.50 16.07
C ARG A 328 11.16 30.12 15.92
N TYR A 329 11.12 29.35 17.00
CA TYR A 329 10.63 27.98 17.03
C TYR A 329 9.81 27.74 18.29
N ASP A 330 8.69 27.03 18.18
CA ASP A 330 7.98 26.53 19.35
C ASP A 330 8.36 25.08 19.62
N ARG A 331 8.02 24.57 20.79
CA ARG A 331 8.13 23.15 21.13
C ARG A 331 6.78 22.47 21.01
N ILE A 332 6.80 21.20 20.64
CA ILE A 332 5.60 20.36 20.54
C ILE A 332 5.80 19.11 21.38
N TYR A 333 4.77 18.73 22.12
CA TYR A 333 4.74 17.50 22.90
C TYR A 333 3.60 16.62 22.40
N LEU A 334 3.86 15.31 22.30
CA LEU A 334 2.78 14.34 22.11
C LEU A 334 2.00 14.23 23.43
N THR A 335 0.68 14.28 23.34
CA THR A 335 -0.18 13.90 24.48
C THR A 335 -0.15 12.37 24.64
N PRO A 336 -0.64 11.81 25.76
CA PRO A 336 -0.80 10.36 25.90
C PRO A 336 -1.59 9.74 24.73
N LEU A 337 -2.65 10.42 24.28
CA LEU A 337 -3.44 10.01 23.12
C LEU A 337 -2.61 10.10 21.81
N GLY A 338 -1.80 11.15 21.64
CA GLY A 338 -0.88 11.28 20.52
C GLY A 338 0.13 10.14 20.43
N VAL A 339 0.68 9.72 21.57
CA VAL A 339 1.58 8.55 21.66
C VAL A 339 0.86 7.28 21.24
N GLU A 340 -0.36 7.05 21.75
CA GLU A 340 -1.16 5.88 21.40
C GLU A 340 -1.47 5.83 19.89
N VAL A 341 -1.92 6.93 19.29
CA VAL A 341 -2.20 7.01 17.85
C VAL A 341 -0.93 6.81 17.02
N ASN A 342 0.21 7.37 17.43
CA ASN A 342 1.49 7.15 16.74
C ASN A 342 1.92 5.68 16.79
N ASN A 343 1.69 5.02 17.92
CA ASN A 343 1.96 3.58 18.08
C ASN A 343 1.02 2.75 17.19
N ILE A 344 -0.26 3.09 17.10
CA ILE A 344 -1.21 2.43 16.20
C ILE A 344 -0.76 2.56 14.75
N PHE A 345 -0.32 3.74 14.30
CA PHE A 345 0.24 3.90 12.97
C PHE A 345 1.49 3.04 12.75
N SER A 346 2.39 3.00 13.74
CA SER A 346 3.57 2.14 13.69
C SER A 346 3.18 0.67 13.51
N LEU A 347 2.22 0.19 14.29
CA LEU A 347 1.74 -1.18 14.23
C LEU A 347 1.02 -1.49 12.92
N ASP A 348 0.16 -0.60 12.41
CA ASP A 348 -0.53 -0.79 11.12
C ASP A 348 0.47 -0.90 9.97
N LEU A 349 1.50 -0.05 9.95
CA LEU A 349 2.55 -0.11 8.92
C LEU A 349 3.43 -1.35 9.08
N LEU A 350 3.78 -1.73 10.31
CA LEU A 350 4.53 -2.96 10.57
C LEU A 350 3.74 -4.20 10.20
N ALA A 351 2.45 -4.23 10.49
CA ALA A 351 1.55 -5.33 10.14
C ALA A 351 1.36 -5.42 8.62
N LYS A 352 1.17 -4.29 7.92
CA LYS A 352 1.11 -4.24 6.47
C LYS A 352 2.43 -4.68 5.83
N ARG A 353 3.56 -4.18 6.33
CA ARG A 353 4.90 -4.64 5.92
C ARG A 353 5.09 -6.14 6.19
N GLY A 354 4.64 -6.62 7.35
CA GLY A 354 4.69 -8.02 7.75
C GLY A 354 3.86 -8.92 6.85
N ARG A 355 2.63 -8.51 6.50
CA ARG A 355 1.77 -9.19 5.52
C ARG A 355 2.40 -9.29 4.14
N LEU A 356 3.08 -8.22 3.71
CA LEU A 356 3.81 -8.19 2.44
C LEU A 356 5.07 -9.05 2.46
N ASN A 357 5.70 -9.18 3.62
CA ASN A 357 6.94 -9.92 3.84
C ASN A 357 6.71 -11.24 4.61
N LEU A 358 5.51 -11.83 4.51
CA LEU A 358 5.26 -13.15 5.10
C LEU A 358 6.22 -14.14 4.45
N ASN A 359 7.27 -14.45 5.20
CA ASN A 359 8.26 -15.43 4.83
C ASN A 359 7.79 -16.75 5.44
N PHE A 360 7.50 -17.75 4.60
CA PHE A 360 6.99 -19.07 5.02
C PHE A 360 8.02 -19.91 5.80
N ARG A 361 9.07 -19.29 6.33
CA ARG A 361 10.15 -19.92 7.09
C ARG A 361 9.73 -20.54 8.44
N TYR A 362 8.47 -20.38 8.85
CA TYR A 362 7.96 -20.89 10.12
C TYR A 362 6.71 -21.79 9.96
N LEU A 363 6.50 -22.36 8.76
CA LEU A 363 5.57 -23.47 8.56
C LEU A 363 6.32 -24.81 8.64
N GLU A 364 7.10 -24.99 9.70
CA GLU A 364 7.62 -26.31 10.11
C GLU A 364 6.62 -26.98 11.05
#